data_AF-A0A530YYK8-F1
#
_entry.id   AF-A0A530YYK8-F1
#
_cell.length_a   1.000
_cell.length_b   1.000
_cell.length_c   1.000
_cell.angle_alpha   90.00
_cell.angle_beta   90.00
_cell.angle_gamma   90.00
#
_symmetry.space_group_name_H-M   'P 1'
#
loop_
_entity.id
_entity.type
_entity.pdbx_description
1 polymer ?
#
loop_
_entity_poly.entity_id
_entity_poly.type
_entity_poly.pdbx_seq_one_letter_code
_entity_poly.pdbx_strand_id
1 'polypeptide(L)' 'MKYDEPKGNWVKLSKPWSELRPGLRDDVAANAGEIHTYDEGHLIRVDGLWEVLKSGTRNDADLVMNALRKPN' A
#
# COMPACT_ATOMS: atom_id res chain seq x y z
N MET A 1 7.37 -15.51 -13.44
CA MET A 1 8.07 -14.27 -13.01
C MET A 1 8.50 -14.51 -11.58
N LYS A 2 9.81 -14.55 -11.29
CA LYS A 2 10.29 -14.55 -9.90
C LYS A 2 10.28 -13.09 -9.46
N TYR A 3 9.22 -12.69 -8.76
CA TYR A 3 9.28 -11.43 -8.02
C TYR A 3 10.26 -11.68 -6.87
N ASP A 4 11.27 -10.82 -6.72
CA ASP A 4 12.03 -10.77 -5.47
C ASP A 4 11.02 -10.60 -4.33
N GLU A 5 11.15 -11.39 -3.26
CA GLU A 5 10.20 -11.36 -2.15
C GLU A 5 10.09 -9.92 -1.62
N PRO A 6 8.88 -9.38 -1.45
CA PRO A 6 8.70 -8.01 -0.99
C PRO A 6 9.42 -7.80 0.34
N LYS A 7 10.42 -6.92 0.34
CA LYS A 7 11.18 -6.56 1.55
C LYS A 7 10.30 -5.68 2.44
N GLY A 8 9.50 -6.30 3.31
CA GLY A 8 8.69 -5.61 4.32
C GLY A 8 7.52 -6.46 4.82
N ASN A 9 6.79 -5.98 5.82
CA ASN A 9 5.63 -6.70 6.33
C ASN A 9 4.45 -6.58 5.36
N TRP A 10 3.64 -7.65 5.26
CA TRP A 10 2.28 -7.54 4.75
C TRP A 10 1.46 -6.71 5.73
N VAL A 11 0.66 -5.77 5.23
CA VAL A 11 -0.40 -5.09 5.99
C VAL A 11 -1.76 -5.22 5.29
N LYS A 12 -2.83 -5.53 6.04
CA LYS A 12 -4.23 -5.38 5.57
C LYS A 12 -4.89 -4.19 6.25
N LEU A 13 -5.37 -3.23 5.46
CA LEU A 13 -6.11 -2.08 5.95
C LEU A 13 -7.52 -2.49 6.35
N SER A 14 -7.94 -2.15 7.57
CA SER A 14 -9.29 -2.41 8.06
C SER A 14 -10.32 -1.37 7.60
N LYS A 15 -9.85 -0.26 7.00
CA LYS A 15 -10.63 0.91 6.60
C LYS A 15 -10.01 1.58 5.37
N PRO A 16 -10.74 2.47 4.67
CA PRO A 16 -10.17 3.30 3.62
C PRO A 16 -8.91 4.03 4.06
N TRP A 17 -7.94 4.17 3.16
CA TRP A 17 -6.71 4.91 3.43
C TRP A 17 -6.99 6.30 3.99
N SER A 18 -7.99 6.99 3.42
CA SER A 18 -8.45 8.33 3.81
C SER A 18 -9.02 8.44 5.24
N GLU A 19 -9.42 7.33 5.85
CA GLU A 19 -9.94 7.27 7.22
C GLU A 19 -8.88 6.83 8.26
N LEU A 20 -7.71 6.35 7.80
CA LEU A 20 -6.63 5.98 8.72
C LEU A 20 -6.07 7.20 9.45
N ARG A 21 -5.69 6.99 10.71
CA ARG A 21 -5.00 8.02 11.50
C ARG A 21 -3.60 8.26 10.91
N PRO A 22 -3.09 9.51 10.92
CA PRO A 22 -1.78 9.82 10.34
C PRO A 22 -0.64 8.90 10.81
N GLY A 23 -0.53 8.65 12.12
CA GLY A 23 0.54 7.78 12.65
C GLY A 23 0.48 6.33 12.15
N LEU A 24 -0.71 5.81 11.83
CA LEU A 24 -0.84 4.48 11.22
C LEU A 24 -0.45 4.51 9.74
N ARG A 25 -0.73 5.60 9.03
CA ARG A 25 -0.27 5.77 7.64
C ARG A 25 1.26 5.83 7.57
N ASP A 26 1.88 6.52 8.53
CA ASP A 26 3.34 6.64 8.61
C ASP A 26 3.99 5.28 8.94
N ASP A 27 3.40 4.52 9.87
CA ASP A 27 3.85 3.15 10.19
C ASP A 27 3.76 2.21 8.98
N VAL A 28 2.64 2.24 8.25
CA VAL A 28 2.46 1.46 7.02
C VAL A 28 3.46 1.89 5.95
N ALA A 29 3.67 3.20 5.75
CA ALA A 29 4.63 3.70 4.77
C ALA A 29 6.08 3.28 5.07
N ALA A 30 6.44 3.19 6.36
CA ALA A 30 7.78 2.82 6.80
C ALA A 30 8.04 1.31 6.75
N ASN A 31 7.05 0.50 7.17
CA ASN A 31 7.27 -0.91 7.48
C ASN A 31 6.65 -1.89 6.46
N ALA A 32 5.72 -1.44 5.62
CA ALA A 32 5.03 -2.33 4.69
C ALA A 32 5.88 -2.62 3.44
N GLY A 33 5.90 -3.90 3.06
CA GLY A 33 6.36 -4.38 1.74
C GLY A 33 5.20 -4.78 0.84
N GLU A 34 4.02 -5.03 1.43
CA GLU A 34 2.78 -5.38 0.73
C GLU A 34 1.60 -4.77 1.48
N ILE A 35 0.64 -4.19 0.76
CA ILE A 35 -0.55 -3.54 1.33
C ILE A 35 -1.79 -4.08 0.64
N HIS A 36 -2.66 -4.72 1.42
CA HIS A 36 -4.02 -5.08 1.02
C HIS A 36 -4.97 -4.01 1.53
N THR A 37 -5.68 -3.34 0.63
CA THR A 37 -6.65 -2.31 1.00
C THR A 37 -7.96 -2.95 1.48
N TYR A 38 -8.78 -2.17 2.17
CA TYR A 38 -10.04 -2.67 2.73
C TYR A 38 -11.04 -3.11 1.65
N ASP A 39 -10.93 -2.51 0.46
CA ASP A 39 -11.79 -2.73 -0.71
C ASP A 39 -11.24 -3.82 -1.64
N GLU A 40 -10.40 -4.70 -1.10
CA GLU A 40 -9.78 -5.84 -1.79
C GLU A 40 -8.84 -5.42 -2.93
N GLY A 41 -8.25 -4.24 -2.82
CA GLY A 41 -7.11 -3.80 -3.61
C GLY A 41 -5.78 -4.25 -3.00
N HIS A 42 -4.72 -4.17 -3.78
CA HIS A 42 -3.43 -4.76 -3.46
C HIS A 42 -2.29 -3.96 -4.09
N LEU A 43 -1.33 -3.55 -3.26
CA LEU A 43 -0.07 -2.95 -3.65
C LEU A 43 1.11 -3.77 -3.15
N ILE A 44 2.17 -3.78 -3.92
CA ILE A 44 3.46 -4.37 -3.54
C ILE A 44 4.57 -3.35 -3.69
N ARG A 45 5.59 -3.45 -2.85
CA ARG A 45 6.80 -2.63 -2.96
C ARG A 45 7.91 -3.41 -3.67
N VAL A 46 8.27 -2.96 -4.87
CA VAL A 46 9.32 -3.55 -5.72
C VAL A 46 10.39 -2.49 -5.95
N ASP A 47 11.65 -2.82 -5.67
CA ASP A 47 12.79 -1.88 -5.79
C ASP A 47 12.56 -0.51 -5.11
N GLY A 48 11.85 -0.52 -3.98
CA GLY A 48 11.53 0.67 -3.21
C GLY A 48 10.34 1.49 -3.73
N LEU A 49 9.80 1.15 -4.90
CA LEU A 49 8.64 1.76 -5.53
C LEU A 49 7.36 0.96 -5.24
N TRP A 50 6.24 1.67 -5.10
CA TRP A 50 4.93 1.05 -4.92
C TRP A 50 4.27 0.79 -6.28
N GLU A 51 3.82 -0.44 -6.48
CA GLU A 51 3.06 -0.86 -7.66
C GLU A 51 1.69 -1.38 -7.25
N VAL A 52 0.65 -0.97 -7.97
CA VAL A 52 -0.72 -1.47 -7.78
C VAL A 52 -0.88 -2.75 -8.59
N LEU A 53 -1.09 -3.88 -7.92
CA LEU A 53 -1.45 -5.15 -8.56
C LEU A 53 -2.96 -5.24 -8.80
N LYS A 54 -3.76 -4.61 -7.93
CA LYS A 54 -5.22 -4.56 -8.04
C LYS A 54 -5.75 -3.29 -7.38
N SER A 55 -6.55 -2.49 -8.09
CA SER A 55 -7.11 -1.23 -7.56
C SER A 55 -8.10 -1.39 -6.41
N GLY A 56 -8.80 -2.53 -6.35
CA GLY A 56 -9.91 -2.75 -5.43
C GLY A 56 -11.24 -2.25 -5.98
N THR A 57 -12.33 -2.41 -5.23
CA THR A 57 -13.69 -2.03 -5.66
C THR A 57 -13.97 -0.52 -5.58
N ARG A 58 -13.15 0.24 -4.85
CA ARG A 58 -13.27 1.68 -4.65
C ARG A 58 -12.00 2.45 -5.02
N ASN A 59 -11.05 1.81 -5.71
CA ASN A 59 -9.76 2.36 -6.11
C ASN A 59 -8.91 2.85 -4.91
N ASP A 60 -9.09 2.25 -3.73
CA ASP A 60 -8.34 2.68 -2.55
C ASP A 60 -6.84 2.41 -2.74
N ALA A 61 -6.47 1.37 -3.49
CA ALA A 61 -5.07 1.07 -3.76
C ALA A 61 -4.39 2.16 -4.60
N ASP A 62 -5.07 2.75 -5.57
CA ASP A 62 -4.54 3.88 -6.35
C ASP A 62 -4.34 5.13 -5.46
N LEU A 63 -5.25 5.35 -4.51
CA LEU A 63 -5.13 6.44 -3.53
C LEU A 63 -3.92 6.22 -2.60
N VAL A 64 -3.72 5.00 -2.11
CA VAL A 64 -2.55 4.62 -1.31
C VAL A 64 -1.27 4.84 -2.11
N MET A 65 -1.20 4.35 -3.35
CA MET A 65 -0.02 4.50 -4.21
C MET A 65 0.33 5.99 -4.37
N ASN A 66 -0.64 6.82 -4.72
CA ASN A 66 -0.44 8.25 -4.90
C ASN A 66 -0.02 8.95 -3.59
N ALA A 67 -0.58 8.55 -2.45
CA ALA A 67 -0.22 9.11 -1.15
C ALA A 67 1.20 8.72 -0.70
N LEU A 68 1.63 7.49 -1.01
CA LEU A 68 2.98 6.99 -0.68
C LEU A 68 4.05 7.50 -1.66
N ARG A 69 3.66 7.89 -2.87
CA ARG A 69 4.54 8.49 -3.89
C ARG A 69 4.90 9.95 -3.61
N LYS A 70 4.86 10.42 -2.36
CA LYS A 70 5.06 11.85 -2.03
C LYS A 70 6.23 12.45 -2.83
N PRO A 71 6.05 13.65 -3.40
CA PRO A 71 7.11 14.32 -4.15
C PRO A 71 8.26 14.63 -3.19
N ASN A 72 9.49 14.33 -3.62
CA ASN A 72 10.71 14.85 -3.01
C ASN A 72 10.62 16.37 -2.80
#